data_AF-A0A950LIT3-F1
#
_entry.id   AF-A0A950LIT3-F1
#
_cell.length_a   1.000
_cell.length_b   1.000
_cell.length_c   1.000
_cell.angle_alpha   90.00
_cell.angle_beta   90.00
_cell.angle_gamma   90.00
#
_symmetry.space_group_name_H-M   'P 1'
#
loop_
_entity.id
_entity.type
_entity.pdbx_description
1 polymer ?
#
loop_
_entity_poly.entity_id
_entity_poly.type
_entity_poly.pdbx_seq_one_letter_code
_entity_poly.pdbx_strand_id
1 'polypeptide(L)'
;VETRVVSAVSNLLGNAPLEKLMHDNFMRLGPPDFDERDREVAAKFHATLTKEDILAAHRRHGLKVEPDKVLCDTVVPLNAEGAGGVGSTDVGDVSWVVPTVQARGATCAIGTPFHSWQLTGQGKTSFAHKGLVHVAKVMAGTAIDAIRDADVIAQAKADLQERTQGTPYASPLPPEVKPALDMSVAA
;
A
#
# COMPACT_ATOMS: atom_id res chain seq x y z
N VAL A 1 12.08 -35.45 5.06
CA VAL A 1 11.99 -33.98 4.97
C VAL A 1 11.30 -33.51 6.24
N GLU A 2 11.92 -32.64 7.01
CA GLU A 2 11.32 -31.99 8.19
C GLU A 2 10.82 -30.61 7.75
N THR A 3 9.61 -30.21 8.16
CA THR A 3 9.02 -28.91 7.83
C THR A 3 8.90 -28.09 9.11
N ARG A 4 9.32 -26.82 9.08
CA ARG A 4 9.23 -25.89 10.20
C ARG A 4 8.53 -24.61 9.77
N VAL A 5 7.57 -24.15 10.55
CA VAL A 5 6.94 -22.83 10.38
C VAL A 5 7.88 -21.76 10.93
N VAL A 6 8.24 -20.79 10.09
CA VAL A 6 9.15 -19.68 10.46
C VAL A 6 8.46 -18.33 10.52
N SER A 7 7.35 -18.16 9.79
CA SER A 7 6.53 -16.95 9.79
C SER A 7 5.13 -17.26 9.29
N ALA A 8 4.14 -16.54 9.80
CA ALA A 8 2.79 -16.50 9.28
C ALA A 8 2.22 -15.10 9.53
N VAL A 9 1.37 -14.59 8.63
CA VAL A 9 0.75 -13.27 8.75
C VAL A 9 -0.71 -13.35 8.32
N SER A 10 -1.57 -12.58 8.98
CA SER A 10 -2.98 -12.49 8.62
C SER A 10 -3.18 -11.69 7.32
N ASN A 11 -4.32 -11.86 6.66
CA ASN A 11 -4.71 -10.93 5.61
C ASN A 11 -4.94 -9.53 6.20
N LEU A 12 -4.78 -8.50 5.37
CA LEU A 12 -5.16 -7.14 5.74
C LEU A 12 -6.68 -7.04 5.87
N LEU A 13 -7.13 -6.39 6.94
CA LEU A 13 -8.52 -6.04 7.19
C LEU A 13 -8.70 -4.54 6.93
N GLY A 14 -9.52 -4.21 5.94
CA GLY A 14 -9.84 -2.81 5.60
C GLY A 14 -10.68 -2.13 6.69
N ASN A 15 -10.70 -0.80 6.66
CA ASN A 15 -11.50 0.01 7.58
C ASN A 15 -12.17 1.15 6.81
N ALA A 16 -13.44 0.97 6.46
CA ALA A 16 -14.14 1.88 5.54
C ALA A 16 -14.17 3.36 5.99
N PRO A 17 -14.39 3.68 7.29
CA PRO A 17 -14.32 5.07 7.75
C PRO A 17 -12.94 5.70 7.54
N LEU A 18 -11.85 5.00 7.87
CA LEU A 18 -10.49 5.50 7.68
C LEU A 18 -10.07 5.55 6.21
N GLU A 19 -10.50 4.59 5.40
CA GLU A 19 -10.29 4.59 3.94
C GLU A 19 -10.95 5.80 3.29
N LYS A 20 -12.19 6.10 3.67
CA LYS A 20 -12.88 7.32 3.21
C LYS A 20 -12.13 8.57 3.65
N LEU A 21 -11.74 8.67 4.91
CA LEU A 21 -11.02 9.84 5.43
C LEU A 21 -9.69 10.08 4.68
N MET A 22 -8.95 9.00 4.43
CA MET A 22 -7.69 9.07 3.68
C MET A 22 -7.93 9.45 2.22
N HIS A 23 -8.99 8.92 1.60
CA HIS A 23 -9.37 9.28 0.24
C HIS A 23 -9.77 10.75 0.13
N ASP A 24 -10.54 11.28 1.09
CA ASP A 24 -10.89 12.71 1.13
C ASP A 24 -9.63 13.59 1.21
N ASN A 25 -8.60 13.14 1.95
CA ASN A 25 -7.29 13.80 2.00
C ASN A 25 -6.51 13.71 0.67
N PHE A 26 -6.55 12.57 -0.04
CA PHE A 26 -6.02 12.46 -1.40
C PHE A 26 -6.73 13.43 -2.35
N MET A 27 -8.06 13.49 -2.30
CA MET A 27 -8.86 14.38 -3.16
C MET A 27 -8.59 15.86 -2.88
N ARG A 28 -8.43 16.23 -1.60
CA ARG A 28 -8.07 17.59 -1.19
C ARG A 28 -6.68 18.01 -1.67
N LEU A 29 -5.71 17.10 -1.65
CA LEU A 29 -4.34 17.39 -2.09
C LEU A 29 -4.17 17.32 -3.61
N GLY A 30 -4.97 16.50 -4.30
CA GLY A 30 -4.78 16.16 -5.70
C GLY A 30 -3.65 15.13 -5.90
N PRO A 31 -3.30 14.78 -7.14
CA PRO A 31 -2.16 13.90 -7.44
C PRO A 31 -0.80 14.59 -7.21
N PRO A 32 0.32 13.85 -7.15
CA PRO A 32 1.65 14.46 -7.11
C PRO A 32 1.94 15.30 -8.37
N ASP A 33 2.64 16.42 -8.17
CA ASP A 33 3.02 17.35 -9.23
C ASP A 33 4.32 16.91 -9.93
N PHE A 34 4.19 15.99 -10.89
CA PHE A 34 5.30 15.51 -11.70
C PHE A 34 5.56 16.44 -12.89
N ASP A 35 6.81 16.83 -13.06
CA ASP A 35 7.26 17.64 -14.18
C ASP A 35 7.70 16.79 -15.38
N GLU A 36 8.10 17.44 -16.47
CA GLU A 36 8.53 16.72 -17.68
C GLU A 36 9.79 15.88 -17.42
N ARG A 37 10.71 16.37 -16.58
CA ARG A 37 11.93 15.64 -16.26
C ARG A 37 11.64 14.37 -15.47
N ASP A 38 10.67 14.42 -14.57
CA ASP A 38 10.17 13.23 -13.86
C ASP A 38 9.66 12.18 -14.84
N ARG A 39 8.86 12.60 -15.84
CA ARG A 39 8.29 11.72 -16.88
C ARG A 39 9.38 11.12 -17.75
N GLU A 40 10.36 11.89 -18.19
CA GLU A 40 11.53 11.41 -18.94
C GLU A 40 12.31 10.33 -18.19
N VAL A 41 12.56 10.53 -16.89
CA VAL A 41 13.32 9.57 -16.07
C VAL A 41 12.48 8.32 -15.81
N ALA A 42 11.20 8.47 -15.48
CA ALA A 42 10.28 7.34 -15.31
C ALA A 42 10.14 6.51 -16.58
N ALA A 43 10.11 7.16 -17.77
CA ALA A 43 10.05 6.49 -19.06
C ALA A 43 11.22 5.52 -19.30
N LYS A 44 12.42 5.84 -18.78
CA LYS A 44 13.59 4.93 -18.87
C LYS A 44 13.39 3.64 -18.09
N PHE A 45 12.79 3.70 -16.89
CA PHE A 45 12.44 2.51 -16.13
C PHE A 45 11.27 1.76 -16.78
N HIS A 46 10.24 2.50 -17.19
CA HIS A 46 9.06 1.97 -17.88
C HIS A 46 9.43 1.19 -19.15
N ALA A 47 10.42 1.65 -19.92
CA ALA A 47 10.92 0.96 -21.12
C ALA A 47 11.59 -0.39 -20.85
N THR A 48 11.95 -0.69 -19.59
CA THR A 48 12.51 -2.01 -19.19
C THR A 48 11.44 -3.01 -18.76
N LEU A 49 10.18 -2.58 -18.66
CA LEU A 49 9.07 -3.38 -18.16
C LEU A 49 8.44 -4.18 -19.28
N THR A 50 7.87 -5.33 -18.93
CA THR A 50 7.06 -6.09 -19.89
C THR A 50 5.70 -5.42 -20.08
N LYS A 51 5.06 -5.70 -21.21
CA LYS A 51 3.66 -5.29 -21.44
C LYS A 51 2.75 -5.79 -20.31
N GLU A 52 2.98 -7.02 -19.82
CA GLU A 52 2.15 -7.59 -18.77
C GLU A 52 2.29 -6.84 -17.44
N ASP A 53 3.51 -6.43 -17.08
CA ASP A 53 3.76 -5.63 -15.86
C ASP A 53 2.94 -4.33 -15.86
N ILE A 54 2.94 -3.61 -17.00
CA ILE A 54 2.20 -2.35 -17.18
C ILE A 54 0.68 -2.59 -17.13
N LEU A 55 0.19 -3.62 -17.84
CA LEU A 55 -1.23 -3.98 -17.83
C LEU A 55 -1.71 -4.43 -16.45
N ALA A 56 -0.88 -5.18 -15.72
CA ALA A 56 -1.20 -5.67 -14.38
C ALA A 56 -1.32 -4.52 -13.38
N ALA A 57 -0.48 -3.48 -13.48
CA ALA A 57 -0.58 -2.31 -12.62
C ALA A 57 -1.94 -1.57 -12.75
N HIS A 58 -2.45 -1.40 -13.97
CA HIS A 58 -3.76 -0.78 -14.20
C HIS A 58 -4.91 -1.67 -13.70
N ARG A 59 -4.88 -2.97 -14.06
CA ARG A 59 -5.88 -3.96 -13.63
C ARG A 59 -5.97 -4.08 -12.11
N ARG A 60 -4.83 -4.06 -11.41
CA ARG A 60 -4.76 -4.10 -9.94
C ARG A 60 -5.58 -2.98 -9.28
N HIS A 61 -5.67 -1.83 -9.93
CA HIS A 61 -6.34 -0.64 -9.41
C HIS A 61 -7.71 -0.37 -10.05
N GLY A 62 -8.21 -1.25 -10.93
CA GLY A 62 -9.48 -1.03 -11.62
C GLY A 62 -9.44 0.18 -12.56
N LEU A 63 -8.25 0.58 -13.01
CA LEU A 63 -8.08 1.74 -13.89
C LEU A 63 -8.13 1.31 -15.35
N LYS A 64 -8.59 2.23 -16.20
CA LYS A 64 -8.44 2.10 -17.66
C LYS A 64 -6.96 1.91 -18.00
N VAL A 65 -6.68 0.96 -18.87
CA VAL A 65 -5.32 0.70 -19.34
C VAL A 65 -4.84 1.88 -20.19
N GLU A 66 -3.73 2.49 -19.77
CA GLU A 66 -3.02 3.54 -20.49
C GLU A 66 -1.55 3.11 -20.64
N PRO A 67 -1.19 2.36 -21.70
CA PRO A 67 0.13 1.71 -21.80
C PRO A 67 1.31 2.68 -21.82
N ASP A 68 1.08 3.91 -22.28
CA ASP A 68 2.12 4.95 -22.39
C ASP A 68 2.21 5.82 -21.14
N LYS A 69 1.33 5.60 -20.15
CA LYS A 69 1.31 6.38 -18.91
C LYS A 69 2.38 5.88 -17.95
N VAL A 70 3.45 6.66 -17.81
CA VAL A 70 4.65 6.26 -17.04
C VAL A 70 4.56 6.56 -15.55
N LEU A 71 3.80 7.58 -15.14
CA LEU A 71 3.62 8.00 -13.74
C LEU A 71 2.13 8.18 -13.44
N CYS A 72 1.72 7.83 -12.22
CA CYS A 72 0.33 7.96 -11.79
C CYS A 72 0.07 9.38 -11.27
N ASP A 73 -0.57 10.20 -12.12
CA ASP A 73 -1.01 11.56 -11.82
C ASP A 73 -2.54 11.63 -11.62
N THR A 74 -3.13 10.57 -11.07
CA THR A 74 -4.58 10.49 -10.83
C THR A 74 -4.84 9.86 -9.46
N VAL A 75 -5.81 10.39 -8.73
CA VAL A 75 -6.30 9.75 -7.50
C VAL A 75 -7.21 8.59 -7.91
N VAL A 76 -6.88 7.38 -7.46
CA VAL A 76 -7.71 6.20 -7.71
C VAL A 76 -9.06 6.39 -6.99
N PRO A 77 -10.21 6.19 -7.67
CA PRO A 77 -11.51 6.28 -7.01
C PRO A 77 -11.62 5.34 -5.81
N LEU A 78 -12.29 5.78 -4.74
CA LEU A 78 -12.43 4.99 -3.50
C LEU A 78 -12.99 3.59 -3.75
N ASN A 79 -13.99 3.48 -4.61
CA ASN A 79 -14.69 2.23 -4.92
C ASN A 79 -14.18 1.58 -6.21
N ALA A 80 -12.93 1.85 -6.62
CA ALA A 80 -12.38 1.22 -7.81
C ALA A 80 -12.22 -0.30 -7.61
N GLU A 81 -12.93 -1.08 -8.42
CA GLU A 81 -12.86 -2.53 -8.39
C GLU A 81 -11.70 -3.02 -9.26
N GLY A 82 -10.53 -3.18 -8.64
CA GLY A 82 -9.37 -3.78 -9.27
C GLY A 82 -9.24 -5.27 -8.96
N ALA A 83 -8.36 -5.95 -9.70
CA ALA A 83 -7.95 -7.32 -9.37
C ALA A 83 -7.27 -7.44 -7.99
N GLY A 84 -6.99 -6.31 -7.33
CA GLY A 84 -6.28 -6.25 -6.07
C GLY A 84 -4.82 -6.69 -6.23
N GLY A 85 -4.18 -6.99 -5.10
CA GLY A 85 -2.86 -7.58 -5.11
C GLY A 85 -2.72 -8.53 -3.94
N VAL A 86 -1.89 -9.55 -4.13
CA VAL A 86 -1.45 -10.44 -3.06
C VAL A 86 -0.15 -9.87 -2.49
N GLY A 87 -0.07 -9.75 -1.18
CA GLY A 87 1.12 -9.30 -0.48
C GLY A 87 1.14 -9.84 0.94
N SER A 88 2.33 -9.91 1.53
CA SER A 88 2.54 -10.36 2.90
C SER A 88 3.09 -9.20 3.72
N THR A 89 2.42 -8.84 4.81
CA THR A 89 2.87 -7.81 5.76
C THR A 89 2.33 -8.13 7.15
N ASP A 90 3.16 -7.86 8.16
CA ASP A 90 2.80 -7.87 9.58
C ASP A 90 1.71 -6.84 9.94
N VAL A 91 1.52 -5.79 9.13
CA VAL A 91 0.38 -4.87 9.25
C VAL A 91 -0.95 -5.61 9.12
N GLY A 92 -0.96 -6.78 8.47
CA GLY A 92 -2.07 -7.74 8.48
C GLY A 92 -2.56 -7.96 9.89
N ASP A 93 -1.71 -8.50 10.77
CA ASP A 93 -2.06 -8.81 12.15
C ASP A 93 -2.48 -7.57 12.96
N VAL A 94 -1.84 -6.41 12.73
CA VAL A 94 -2.22 -5.14 13.37
C VAL A 94 -3.66 -4.73 13.00
N SER A 95 -4.04 -4.89 11.73
CA SER A 95 -5.37 -4.51 11.23
C SER A 95 -6.53 -5.30 11.84
N TRP A 96 -6.26 -6.47 12.44
CA TRP A 96 -7.26 -7.25 13.17
C TRP A 96 -7.43 -6.80 14.64
N VAL A 97 -6.51 -5.98 15.15
CA VAL A 97 -6.49 -5.56 16.57
C VAL A 97 -6.87 -4.09 16.71
N VAL A 98 -6.45 -3.23 15.78
CA VAL A 98 -6.73 -1.78 15.80
C VAL A 98 -7.19 -1.29 14.42
N PRO A 99 -8.11 -0.30 14.35
CA PRO A 99 -8.52 0.27 13.07
C PRO A 99 -7.30 0.78 12.29
N THR A 100 -7.15 0.30 11.06
CA THR A 100 -5.93 0.48 10.27
C THR A 100 -6.29 0.89 8.85
N VAL A 101 -5.52 1.81 8.28
CA VAL A 101 -5.59 2.22 6.87
C VAL A 101 -4.17 2.42 6.34
N GLN A 102 -3.96 2.19 5.04
CA GLN A 102 -2.67 2.35 4.39
C GLN A 102 -2.78 3.27 3.18
N ALA A 103 -1.78 4.13 3.02
CA ALA A 103 -1.68 5.02 1.86
C ALA A 103 -0.75 4.39 0.80
N ARG A 104 -1.19 4.40 -0.47
CA ARG A 104 -0.34 4.02 -1.59
C ARG A 104 -0.04 5.24 -2.46
N GLY A 105 1.22 5.67 -2.47
CA GLY A 105 1.70 6.81 -3.24
C GLY A 105 2.35 6.43 -4.57
N ALA A 106 2.38 7.37 -5.52
CA ALA A 106 3.07 7.21 -6.80
C ALA A 106 4.57 7.48 -6.64
N THR A 107 5.33 6.52 -6.13
CA THR A 107 6.78 6.65 -5.88
C THR A 107 7.66 5.92 -6.90
N CYS A 108 7.05 5.24 -7.86
CA CYS A 108 7.73 4.50 -8.91
C CYS A 108 6.98 4.62 -10.25
N ALA A 109 7.67 4.33 -11.36
CA ALA A 109 7.06 4.22 -12.67
C ALA A 109 5.98 3.12 -12.68
N ILE A 110 4.86 3.38 -13.36
CA ILE A 110 3.75 2.44 -13.48
C ILE A 110 4.24 1.12 -14.08
N GLY A 111 3.81 0.01 -13.49
CA GLY A 111 4.24 -1.34 -13.87
C GLY A 111 5.47 -1.85 -13.13
N THR A 112 6.22 -1.03 -12.39
CA THR A 112 7.43 -1.51 -11.70
C THR A 112 7.13 -2.70 -10.76
N PRO A 113 7.71 -3.89 -10.99
CA PRO A 113 7.55 -5.03 -10.09
C PRO A 113 8.24 -4.78 -8.75
N PHE A 114 7.58 -5.16 -7.66
CA PHE A 114 8.24 -5.16 -6.35
C PHE A 114 9.33 -6.24 -6.27
N HIS A 115 10.32 -6.03 -5.39
CA HIS A 115 11.50 -6.89 -5.26
C HIS A 115 12.37 -6.98 -6.53
N SER A 116 12.41 -5.91 -7.31
CA SER A 116 13.20 -5.83 -8.55
C SER A 116 14.30 -4.76 -8.45
N TRP A 117 15.32 -4.87 -9.31
CA TRP A 117 16.33 -3.81 -9.44
C TRP A 117 15.71 -2.50 -9.94
N GLN A 118 14.62 -2.57 -10.73
CA GLN A 118 13.91 -1.40 -11.21
C GLN A 118 13.34 -0.60 -10.04
N LEU A 119 12.81 -1.27 -9.01
CA LEU A 119 12.29 -0.60 -7.81
C LEU A 119 13.41 0.12 -7.04
N THR A 120 14.53 -0.56 -6.79
CA THR A 120 15.64 0.04 -6.02
C THR A 120 16.38 1.11 -6.82
N GLY A 121 16.54 0.92 -8.14
CA GLY A 121 17.25 1.82 -9.03
C GLY A 121 16.61 3.20 -9.19
N GLN A 122 15.30 3.31 -8.95
CA GLN A 122 14.57 4.58 -9.05
C GLN A 122 14.27 5.27 -7.72
N GLY A 123 14.60 4.65 -6.58
CA GLY A 123 14.20 5.16 -5.25
C GLY A 123 14.77 6.52 -4.85
N LYS A 124 15.77 7.04 -5.58
CA LYS A 124 16.41 8.36 -5.34
C LYS A 124 16.07 9.40 -6.40
N THR A 125 15.15 9.12 -7.31
CA THR A 125 14.75 10.08 -8.36
C THR A 125 13.92 11.22 -7.76
N SER A 126 13.83 12.33 -8.51
CA SER A 126 12.96 13.46 -8.18
C SER A 126 11.49 13.01 -7.98
N PHE A 127 10.92 12.28 -8.95
CA PHE A 127 9.55 11.78 -8.85
C PHE A 127 9.32 10.85 -7.65
N ALA A 128 10.29 10.01 -7.28
CA ALA A 128 10.15 9.12 -6.12
C ALA A 128 10.03 9.95 -4.83
N HIS A 129 10.85 10.99 -4.67
CA HIS A 129 10.77 11.91 -3.54
C HIS A 129 9.49 12.78 -3.57
N LYS A 130 9.05 13.24 -4.74
CA LYS A 130 7.78 13.97 -4.87
C LYS A 130 6.59 13.11 -4.46
N GLY A 131 6.54 11.85 -4.91
CA GLY A 131 5.55 10.86 -4.49
C GLY A 131 5.62 10.55 -3.00
N LEU A 132 6.83 10.46 -2.42
CA LEU A 132 7.05 10.24 -0.99
C LEU A 132 6.49 11.40 -0.15
N VAL A 133 6.85 12.64 -0.49
CA VAL A 133 6.37 13.84 0.21
C VAL A 133 4.87 13.99 0.06
N HIS A 134 4.34 13.69 -1.12
CA HIS A 134 2.90 13.72 -1.39
C HIS A 134 2.14 12.74 -0.48
N VAL A 135 2.50 11.46 -0.49
CA VAL A 135 1.81 10.45 0.33
C VAL A 135 2.00 10.70 1.83
N ALA A 136 3.14 11.23 2.25
CA ALA A 136 3.39 11.64 3.64
C ALA A 136 2.43 12.75 4.08
N LYS A 137 2.16 13.76 3.22
CA LYS A 137 1.16 14.80 3.50
C LYS A 137 -0.24 14.22 3.65
N VAL A 138 -0.62 13.26 2.81
CA VAL A 138 -1.92 12.57 2.90
C VAL A 138 -2.05 11.81 4.22
N MET A 139 -1.02 11.05 4.61
CA MET A 139 -1.01 10.34 5.90
C MET A 139 -1.10 11.32 7.07
N ALA A 140 -0.37 12.43 7.03
CA ALA A 140 -0.42 13.46 8.07
C ALA A 140 -1.79 14.14 8.16
N GLY A 141 -2.39 14.50 7.01
CA GLY A 141 -3.75 15.06 6.97
C GLY A 141 -4.79 14.10 7.52
N THR A 142 -4.71 12.82 7.13
CA THR A 142 -5.58 11.76 7.65
C THR A 142 -5.45 11.64 9.17
N ALA A 143 -4.23 11.65 9.71
CA ALA A 143 -4.01 11.58 11.16
C ALA A 143 -4.56 12.81 11.89
N ILE A 144 -4.35 14.02 11.35
CA ILE A 144 -4.86 15.26 11.92
C ILE A 144 -6.39 15.24 11.96
N ASP A 145 -7.04 14.87 10.86
CA ASP A 145 -8.50 14.86 10.79
C ASP A 145 -9.08 13.78 11.73
N ALA A 146 -8.46 12.59 11.79
CA ALA A 146 -8.86 11.53 12.72
C ALA A 146 -8.70 11.92 14.20
N ILE A 147 -7.64 12.68 14.55
CA ILE A 147 -7.44 13.17 15.91
C ILE A 147 -8.46 14.26 16.27
N ARG A 148 -8.88 15.07 15.30
CA ARG A 148 -9.81 16.19 15.52
C ARG A 148 -11.27 15.78 15.51
N ASP A 149 -11.60 14.65 14.89
CA ASP A 149 -12.95 14.13 14.78
C ASP A 149 -13.10 12.81 15.54
N ALA A 150 -13.64 12.90 16.76
CA ALA A 150 -13.87 11.74 17.60
C ALA A 150 -14.91 10.77 17.01
N ASP A 151 -15.82 11.25 16.16
CA ASP A 151 -16.84 10.41 15.53
C ASP A 151 -16.21 9.49 14.48
N VAL A 152 -15.21 9.95 13.74
CA VAL A 152 -14.45 9.09 12.81
C VAL A 152 -13.76 7.95 13.57
N ILE A 153 -13.16 8.24 14.74
CA ILE A 153 -12.54 7.19 15.57
C ILE A 153 -13.58 6.21 16.11
N ALA A 154 -14.75 6.68 16.53
CA ALA A 154 -15.83 5.82 16.99
C ALA A 154 -16.35 4.92 15.86
N GLN A 155 -16.57 5.47 14.67
CA GLN A 155 -16.98 4.72 13.49
C GLN A 155 -15.93 3.69 13.06
N ALA A 156 -14.65 4.07 13.06
CA ALA A 156 -13.55 3.17 12.72
C ALA A 156 -13.47 1.96 13.68
N LYS A 157 -13.68 2.19 14.98
CA LYS A 157 -13.74 1.12 15.99
C LYS A 157 -14.97 0.23 15.81
N ALA A 158 -16.13 0.81 15.50
CA ALA A 158 -17.35 0.06 15.25
C ALA A 158 -17.21 -0.84 14.01
N ASP A 159 -16.65 -0.33 12.90
CA ASP A 159 -16.39 -1.12 11.68
C ASP A 159 -15.43 -2.29 11.96
N LEU A 160 -14.34 -2.07 12.72
CA LEU A 160 -13.46 -3.17 13.12
C LEU A 160 -14.18 -4.21 13.98
N GLN A 161 -14.98 -3.76 14.96
CA GLN A 161 -15.72 -4.66 15.84
C GLN A 161 -16.70 -5.53 15.04
N GLU A 162 -17.43 -4.94 14.09
CA GLU A 162 -18.35 -5.66 13.21
C GLU A 162 -17.61 -6.73 12.38
N ARG A 163 -16.48 -6.38 11.78
CA ARG A 163 -15.67 -7.30 10.97
C ARG A 163 -15.08 -8.46 11.77
N THR A 164 -14.80 -8.27 13.05
CA THR A 164 -14.09 -9.25 13.90
C THR A 164 -15.00 -9.99 14.87
N GLN A 165 -16.26 -9.59 15.02
CA GLN A 165 -17.19 -10.18 15.99
C GLN A 165 -17.36 -11.70 15.82
N GLY A 166 -17.40 -12.20 14.59
CA GLY A 166 -17.55 -13.64 14.30
C GLY A 166 -16.24 -14.41 14.24
N THR A 167 -15.11 -13.73 14.06
CA THR A 167 -13.79 -14.34 13.95
C THR A 167 -12.78 -13.38 14.57
N PRO A 168 -12.57 -13.45 15.90
CA PRO A 168 -11.61 -12.59 16.55
C PRO A 168 -10.19 -12.90 16.07
N TYR A 169 -9.30 -11.93 16.21
CA TYR A 169 -7.89 -12.12 15.87
C TYR A 169 -7.30 -13.33 16.60
N ALA A 170 -6.68 -14.22 15.83
CA ALA A 170 -5.82 -15.28 16.33
C ALA A 170 -4.53 -15.23 15.52
N SER A 171 -3.40 -15.14 16.21
CA SER A 171 -2.08 -15.20 15.56
C SER A 171 -2.00 -16.47 14.71
N PRO A 172 -1.69 -16.36 13.40
CA PRO A 172 -1.50 -17.53 12.55
C PRO A 172 -0.18 -18.24 12.86
N LEU A 173 0.71 -17.59 13.61
CA LEU A 173 1.94 -18.19 14.10
C LEU A 173 1.64 -19.05 15.33
N PRO A 174 2.06 -20.34 15.36
CA PRO A 174 1.88 -21.19 16.53
C PRO A 174 2.60 -20.63 17.78
N PRO A 175 2.04 -20.78 18.99
CA PRO A 175 2.59 -20.19 20.22
C PRO A 175 4.03 -20.63 20.55
N GLU A 176 4.43 -21.81 20.09
CA GLU A 176 5.75 -22.39 20.30
C GLU A 176 6.82 -21.81 19.38
N VAL A 177 6.43 -21.15 18.29
CA VAL A 177 7.38 -20.57 17.32
C VAL A 177 7.92 -19.26 17.87
N LYS A 178 9.24 -19.24 18.12
CA LYS A 178 9.98 -18.04 18.50
C LYS A 178 10.67 -17.44 17.27
N PRO A 179 10.90 -16.11 17.25
CA PRO A 179 11.72 -15.47 16.23
C PRO A 179 13.06 -16.20 16.10
N ALA A 180 13.41 -16.56 14.87
CA ALA A 180 14.66 -17.25 14.59
C ALA A 180 15.81 -16.23 14.54
N LEU A 181 16.35 -15.91 15.72
CA LEU A 181 17.40 -14.90 15.91
C LEU A 181 18.77 -15.32 15.33
N ASP A 182 18.90 -16.57 14.92
CA ASP A 182 20.13 -17.20 14.44
C ASP A 182 20.18 -17.41 12.91
N MET A 183 19.11 -17.12 12.16
CA MET A 183 19.06 -17.46 10.71
C MET A 183 20.08 -16.72 9.83
N SER A 184 20.61 -15.59 10.29
CA SER A 184 21.63 -14.80 9.56
C SER A 184 23.04 -14.97 10.13
N VAL A 185 23.17 -15.69 11.24
CA VAL A 185 24.47 -15.98 11.84
C VAL A 185 25.04 -17.15 11.05
N ALA A 186 26.05 -16.88 10.22
CA ALA A 186 26.72 -17.92 9.45
C ALA A 186 27.20 -19.04 10.39
N ALA A 187 26.89 -20.29 10.02
CA ALA A 187 27.45 -21.49 10.66
C ALA A 187 28.97 -21.59 10.40
#